data_AF-A0A811R1P7-F1
#
_entry.id   AF-A0A811R1P7-F1
#
_cell.length_a   1.000
_cell.length_b   1.000
_cell.length_c   1.000
_cell.angle_alpha   90.00
_cell.angle_beta   90.00
_cell.angle_gamma   90.00
#
_symmetry.space_group_name_H-M   'P 1'
#
loop_
_entity.id
_entity.type
_entity.pdbx_description
1 polymer ?
#
loop_
_entity_poly.entity_id
_entity_poly.type
_entity_poly.pdbx_seq_one_letter_code
_entity_poly.pdbx_strand_id
1 'polypeptide(L)'
;MDRHDKEKEMASILLSSLYADLLSSYTISEGFMMLLESTEDLTVDIPDATDVLAVFIARAIVDEILPPVFLTRARALLPEFSKGIQVLQVVEKSYLSARHHAELVERKWGGSTHFTVEEAKRRIQNILREYIESGDIDEAFRCIRELSLPFFHHEECFGEGLITINQMIKGFARVKEGLDDLILGIPNAQEKFGRYVELATERGWLLPTFASIP
;
A
#
# COMPACT_ATOMS: atom_id res chain seq x y z
N MET A 1 -3.85 -14.46 1.08
CA MET A 1 -2.73 -14.15 0.14
C MET A 1 -3.25 -13.42 -1.10
N ASP A 2 -4.46 -13.76 -1.54
CA ASP A 2 -5.35 -13.14 -2.53
C ASP A 2 -5.82 -11.70 -2.22
N ARG A 3 -5.50 -11.17 -1.04
CA ARG A 3 -5.96 -9.84 -0.57
C ARG A 3 -4.89 -8.76 -0.80
N HIS A 4 -5.25 -7.49 -0.59
CA HIS A 4 -4.35 -6.37 -0.83
C HIS A 4 -3.22 -6.34 0.20
N ASP A 5 -2.19 -5.56 -0.09
CA ASP A 5 -0.98 -5.52 0.73
C ASP A 5 -1.27 -5.14 2.19
N LYS A 6 -2.26 -4.29 2.43
CA LYS A 6 -2.71 -3.96 3.79
C LYS A 6 -3.16 -5.19 4.58
N GLU A 7 -3.98 -6.07 3.99
CA GLU A 7 -4.41 -7.29 4.68
C GLU A 7 -3.23 -8.25 4.91
N LYS A 8 -2.28 -8.29 3.98
CA LYS A 8 -1.06 -9.09 4.14
C LYS A 8 -0.19 -8.56 5.29
N GLU A 9 -0.03 -7.24 5.41
CA GLU A 9 0.71 -6.61 6.52
C GLU A 9 0.02 -6.84 7.86
N MET A 10 -1.32 -6.69 7.92
CA MET A 10 -2.07 -6.99 9.14
C MET A 10 -1.91 -8.45 9.57
N ALA A 11 -1.86 -9.38 8.61
CA ALA A 11 -1.61 -10.79 8.91
C ALA A 11 -0.20 -11.04 9.45
N SER A 12 0.83 -10.39 8.89
CA SER A 12 2.21 -10.45 9.42
C SER A 12 2.29 -9.91 10.85
N ILE A 13 1.72 -8.74 11.10
CA ILE A 13 1.67 -8.14 12.44
C ILE A 13 0.94 -9.05 13.43
N LEU A 14 -0.20 -9.62 13.00
CA LEU A 14 -0.96 -10.54 13.84
C LEU A 14 -0.13 -11.77 14.21
N LEU A 15 0.54 -12.41 13.25
CA LEU A 15 1.41 -13.56 13.50
C LEU A 15 2.51 -13.22 14.50
N SER A 16 3.17 -12.06 14.35
CA SER A 16 4.20 -11.59 15.26
C SER A 16 3.65 -11.27 16.66
N SER A 17 2.42 -10.75 16.76
CA SER A 17 1.77 -10.46 18.04
C SER A 17 1.27 -11.69 18.80
N LEU A 18 0.95 -12.78 18.08
CA LEU A 18 0.48 -14.04 18.67
C LEU A 18 1.64 -14.96 19.08
N TYR A 19 2.85 -14.68 18.59
CA TYR A 19 4.06 -15.41 18.92
C TYR A 19 4.42 -15.26 20.40
N ALA A 20 4.97 -16.31 21.00
CA ALA A 20 5.30 -16.46 22.42
C ALA A 20 4.10 -16.59 23.38
N ASP A 21 2.95 -15.96 23.09
CA ASP A 21 1.74 -16.07 23.92
C ASP A 21 0.85 -17.26 23.54
N LEU A 22 0.59 -17.42 22.23
CA LEU A 22 -0.34 -18.43 21.70
C LEU A 22 0.32 -19.36 20.68
N LEU A 23 1.28 -18.85 19.92
CA LEU A 23 1.97 -19.59 18.87
C LEU A 23 3.44 -19.81 19.22
N SER A 24 3.88 -21.06 19.08
CA SER A 24 5.29 -21.42 19.18
C SER A 24 5.99 -21.34 17.83
N SER A 25 7.31 -21.18 17.83
CA SER A 25 8.10 -21.15 16.60
C SER A 25 7.97 -22.45 15.80
N TYR A 26 7.80 -23.58 16.51
CA TYR A 26 7.47 -24.87 15.89
C TYR A 26 6.14 -24.82 15.13
N THR A 27 5.07 -24.28 15.75
CA THR A 27 3.75 -24.18 15.12
C THR A 27 3.79 -23.30 13.87
N ILE A 28 4.49 -22.17 13.95
CA ILE A 28 4.68 -21.25 12.82
C ILE A 28 5.48 -21.94 11.70
N SER A 29 6.55 -22.66 12.05
CA SER A 29 7.34 -23.45 11.10
C SER A 29 6.49 -24.49 10.38
N GLU A 30 5.67 -25.26 11.09
CA GLU A 30 4.79 -26.27 10.45
C GLU A 30 3.72 -25.59 9.56
N GLY A 31 3.18 -24.45 10.00
CA GLY A 31 2.28 -23.62 9.20
C GLY A 31 2.90 -23.20 7.86
N PHE A 32 4.12 -22.66 7.89
CA PHE A 32 4.84 -22.30 6.67
C PHE A 32 5.23 -23.51 5.82
N MET A 33 5.53 -24.66 6.44
CA MET A 33 5.80 -25.89 5.69
C MET A 33 4.55 -26.34 4.91
N MET A 34 3.37 -26.34 5.53
CA MET A 34 2.11 -26.66 4.84
C MET A 34 1.83 -25.72 3.67
N LEU A 35 2.13 -24.42 3.83
CA LEU A 35 1.99 -23.44 2.75
C LEU A 35 2.98 -23.70 1.61
N LEU A 36 4.24 -24.05 1.93
CA LEU A 36 5.25 -24.40 0.93
C LEU A 36 4.86 -25.65 0.13
N GLU A 37 4.36 -26.68 0.80
CA GLU A 37 3.86 -27.91 0.17
C GLU A 37 2.65 -27.65 -0.73
N SER A 38 1.77 -26.72 -0.35
CA SER A 38 0.56 -26.36 -1.09
C SER A 38 0.79 -25.25 -2.14
N THR A 39 2.03 -24.82 -2.37
CA THR A 39 2.30 -23.64 -3.23
C THR A 39 1.81 -23.85 -4.67
N GLU A 40 1.90 -25.08 -5.19
CA GLU A 40 1.42 -25.39 -6.55
C GLU A 40 -0.08 -25.12 -6.69
N ASP A 41 -0.87 -25.60 -5.74
CA ASP A 41 -2.32 -25.36 -5.72
C ASP A 41 -2.64 -23.88 -5.50
N LEU A 42 -1.95 -23.21 -4.55
CA LEU A 42 -2.16 -21.78 -4.27
C LEU A 42 -1.93 -20.90 -5.51
N THR A 43 -0.96 -21.26 -6.36
CA THR A 43 -0.68 -20.49 -7.58
C THR A 43 -1.74 -20.62 -8.66
N VAL A 44 -2.65 -21.59 -8.57
CA VAL A 44 -3.78 -21.71 -9.49
C VAL A 44 -4.75 -20.54 -9.30
N ASP A 45 -5.03 -20.20 -8.04
CA ASP A 45 -5.97 -19.13 -7.69
C ASP A 45 -5.28 -17.76 -7.53
N ILE A 46 -4.00 -17.76 -7.19
CA ILE A 46 -3.22 -16.56 -6.88
C ILE A 46 -1.91 -16.60 -7.67
N PRO A 47 -1.84 -15.99 -8.87
CA PRO A 47 -0.68 -16.08 -9.76
C PRO A 47 0.67 -15.74 -9.09
N ASP A 48 0.67 -14.76 -8.18
CA ASP A 48 1.86 -14.28 -7.48
C ASP A 48 2.07 -14.93 -6.10
N ALA A 49 1.42 -16.07 -5.80
CA ALA A 49 1.51 -16.72 -4.48
C ALA A 49 2.95 -17.05 -4.07
N THR A 50 3.81 -17.41 -5.02
CA THR A 50 5.23 -17.70 -4.77
C THR A 50 5.93 -16.48 -4.17
N ASP A 51 5.75 -15.30 -4.77
CA ASP A 51 6.39 -14.06 -4.33
C ASP A 51 5.80 -13.56 -3.01
N VAL A 52 4.47 -13.66 -2.87
CA VAL A 52 3.77 -13.27 -1.63
C VAL A 52 4.19 -14.14 -0.45
N LEU A 53 4.24 -15.47 -0.62
CA LEU A 53 4.70 -16.38 0.43
C LEU A 53 6.17 -16.15 0.76
N ALA A 54 7.01 -15.83 -0.22
CA ALA A 54 8.41 -15.49 0.04
C ALA A 54 8.54 -14.25 0.94
N VAL A 55 7.73 -13.21 0.74
CA VAL A 55 7.70 -12.04 1.63
C VAL A 55 7.25 -12.42 3.04
N PHE A 56 6.20 -13.25 3.18
CA PHE A 56 5.75 -13.70 4.51
C PHE A 56 6.83 -14.47 5.27
N ILE A 57 7.54 -15.39 4.60
CA ILE A 57 8.63 -16.16 5.23
C ILE A 57 9.79 -15.23 5.59
N ALA A 58 10.18 -14.32 4.69
CA ALA A 58 11.24 -13.35 4.98
C ALA A 58 10.87 -12.45 6.17
N ARG A 59 9.61 -12.01 6.27
CA ARG A 59 9.11 -11.20 7.39
C ARG A 59 9.13 -11.99 8.68
N ALA A 60 8.68 -13.24 8.67
CA ALA A 60 8.71 -14.09 9.85
C ALA A 60 10.14 -14.34 10.38
N ILE A 61 11.13 -14.37 9.50
CA ILE A 61 12.55 -14.48 9.88
C ILE A 61 13.07 -13.16 10.46
N VAL A 62 12.76 -12.03 9.83
CA VAL A 62 13.15 -10.69 10.30
C VAL A 62 12.50 -10.35 11.65
N ASP A 63 11.24 -10.73 11.84
CA ASP A 63 10.48 -10.53 13.07
C ASP A 63 10.84 -11.55 14.17
N GLU A 64 11.84 -12.42 13.93
CA GLU A 64 12.36 -13.43 14.85
C GLU A 64 11.34 -14.48 15.34
N ILE A 65 10.23 -14.66 14.61
CA ILE A 65 9.20 -15.68 14.92
C ILE A 65 9.49 -17.03 14.23
N LEU A 66 10.33 -17.00 13.20
CA LEU A 66 10.78 -18.17 12.44
C LEU A 66 12.32 -18.19 12.33
N PRO A 67 13.02 -19.24 12.80
CA PRO A 67 14.49 -19.25 12.76
C PRO A 67 15.01 -19.44 11.32
N PRO A 68 16.13 -18.81 10.93
CA PRO A 68 16.70 -18.95 9.58
C PRO A 68 16.99 -20.39 9.15
N VAL A 69 17.28 -21.30 10.10
CA VAL A 69 17.51 -22.73 9.84
C VAL A 69 16.30 -23.42 9.20
N PHE A 70 15.11 -22.83 9.32
CA PHE A 70 13.90 -23.27 8.65
C PHE A 70 14.11 -23.44 7.14
N LEU A 71 14.79 -22.51 6.48
CA LEU A 71 14.98 -22.54 5.02
C LEU A 71 15.75 -23.79 4.58
N THR A 72 16.82 -24.13 5.31
CA THR A 72 17.63 -25.32 5.04
C THR A 72 16.82 -26.61 5.31
N ARG A 73 16.03 -26.65 6.39
CA ARG A 73 15.18 -27.81 6.70
C ARG A 73 14.08 -28.00 5.65
N ALA A 74 13.36 -26.93 5.30
CA ALA A 74 12.29 -26.99 4.32
C ALA A 74 12.83 -27.43 2.95
N ARG A 75 14.00 -26.93 2.54
CA ARG A 75 14.68 -27.35 1.30
C ARG A 75 14.99 -28.85 1.25
N ALA A 76 15.32 -29.46 2.39
CA ALA A 76 15.61 -30.89 2.45
C ALA A 76 14.35 -31.78 2.39
N LEU A 77 13.17 -31.21 2.67
CA LEU A 77 11.90 -31.93 2.74
C LEU A 77 11.04 -31.73 1.49
N LEU A 78 11.20 -30.62 0.78
CA LEU A 78 10.44 -30.31 -0.43
C LEU A 78 11.00 -31.02 -1.67
N PRO A 79 10.15 -31.36 -2.66
CA PRO A 79 10.61 -31.88 -3.95
C PRO A 79 11.50 -30.87 -4.69
N GLU A 80 12.60 -31.34 -5.30
CA GLU A 80 13.67 -30.52 -5.89
C GLU A 80 13.20 -29.45 -6.89
N PHE A 81 12.12 -29.73 -7.63
CA PHE A 81 11.56 -28.85 -8.67
C PHE A 81 10.19 -28.26 -8.32
N SER A 82 9.78 -28.35 -7.05
CA SER A 82 8.50 -27.79 -6.60
C SER A 82 8.51 -26.26 -6.58
N LYS A 83 7.33 -25.64 -6.71
CA LYS A 83 7.20 -24.19 -6.49
C LYS A 83 7.60 -23.76 -5.08
N GLY A 84 7.46 -24.64 -4.07
CA GLY A 84 7.96 -24.38 -2.72
C GLY A 84 9.49 -24.14 -2.69
N ILE A 85 10.27 -24.89 -3.48
CA ILE A 85 11.71 -24.63 -3.63
C ILE A 85 11.97 -23.25 -4.27
N GLN A 86 11.16 -22.86 -5.25
CA GLN A 86 11.24 -21.53 -5.86
C GLN A 86 10.98 -20.42 -4.83
N VAL A 87 9.98 -20.57 -3.96
CA VAL A 87 9.72 -19.63 -2.85
C VAL A 87 10.98 -19.46 -2.00
N LEU A 88 11.59 -20.57 -1.55
CA LEU A 88 12.79 -20.51 -0.72
C LEU A 88 13.96 -19.80 -1.43
N GLN A 89 14.12 -20.00 -2.74
CA GLN A 89 15.13 -19.29 -3.53
C GLN A 89 14.86 -17.78 -3.58
N VAL A 90 13.59 -17.36 -3.71
CA VAL A 90 13.19 -15.96 -3.71
C VAL A 90 13.43 -15.33 -2.34
N VAL A 91 13.10 -16.01 -1.24
CA VAL A 91 13.40 -15.57 0.14
C VAL A 91 14.88 -15.23 0.28
N GLU A 92 15.75 -16.18 -0.07
CA GLU A 92 17.19 -16.03 0.11
C GLU A 92 17.78 -14.95 -0.79
N LYS A 93 17.49 -14.98 -2.10
CA LYS A 93 18.11 -14.09 -3.09
C LYS A 93 17.57 -12.67 -3.04
N SER A 94 16.25 -12.52 -2.93
CA SER A 94 15.58 -11.23 -3.10
C SER A 94 15.42 -10.47 -1.79
N TYR A 95 15.37 -11.17 -0.65
CA TYR A 95 15.08 -10.56 0.64
C TYR A 95 16.25 -10.66 1.60
N LEU A 96 16.70 -11.86 1.96
CA LEU A 96 17.68 -12.02 3.05
C LEU A 96 19.13 -11.69 2.65
N SER A 97 19.49 -11.85 1.37
CA SER A 97 20.82 -11.49 0.86
C SER A 97 21.00 -9.99 0.62
N ALA A 98 19.94 -9.19 0.71
CA ALA A 98 20.00 -7.75 0.46
C ALA A 98 20.65 -6.98 1.62
N ARG A 99 21.46 -5.98 1.29
CA ARG A 99 21.96 -4.99 2.25
C ARG A 99 20.75 -4.19 2.73
N HIS A 100 20.42 -4.25 4.02
CA HIS A 100 19.17 -3.73 4.63
C HIS A 100 17.92 -4.62 4.42
N HIS A 101 18.07 -5.94 4.42
CA HIS A 101 16.97 -6.91 4.29
C HIS A 101 15.78 -6.65 5.21
N ALA A 102 16.01 -6.25 6.48
CA ALA A 102 14.94 -5.99 7.44
C ALA A 102 14.01 -4.84 6.99
N GLU A 103 14.59 -3.68 6.65
CA GLU A 103 13.86 -2.50 6.18
C GLU A 103 13.16 -2.74 4.83
N LEU A 104 13.79 -3.53 3.95
CA LEU A 104 13.22 -3.89 2.64
C LEU A 104 11.96 -4.73 2.81
N VAL A 105 12.01 -5.73 3.69
CA VAL A 105 10.88 -6.63 3.96
C VAL A 105 9.77 -5.91 4.72
N GLU A 106 10.09 -5.05 5.69
CA GLU A 106 9.13 -4.18 6.37
C GLU A 106 8.36 -3.28 5.41
N ARG A 107 9.01 -2.75 4.37
CA ARG A 107 8.39 -1.82 3.42
C ARG A 107 7.51 -2.51 2.38
N LYS A 108 7.63 -3.83 2.19
CA LYS A 108 6.98 -4.54 1.07
C LYS A 108 5.47 -4.44 1.06
N TRP A 109 4.82 -4.40 2.23
CA TRP A 109 3.37 -4.25 2.34
C TRP A 109 2.94 -2.97 3.06
N GLY A 110 3.78 -1.94 2.97
CA GLY A 110 3.48 -0.62 3.51
C GLY A 110 3.94 -0.43 4.94
N GLY A 111 5.21 -0.77 5.21
CA GLY A 111 5.89 -0.57 6.48
C GLY A 111 5.42 0.67 7.24
N SER A 112 5.06 0.41 8.50
CA SER A 112 4.39 1.25 9.49
C SER A 112 2.88 1.02 9.60
N THR A 113 2.53 0.43 10.73
CA THR A 113 1.27 0.59 11.48
C THR A 113 0.84 2.05 11.74
N HIS A 114 1.53 3.04 11.17
CA HIS A 114 1.26 4.46 11.26
C HIS A 114 1.34 5.10 9.87
N PHE A 115 0.43 4.73 8.97
CA PHE A 115 0.06 5.65 7.91
C PHE A 115 -0.63 6.87 8.56
N THR A 116 0.16 7.86 8.96
CA THR A 116 -0.34 9.09 9.60
C THR A 116 -0.86 10.07 8.56
N VAL A 117 -1.63 11.07 9.01
CA VAL A 117 -2.07 12.17 8.15
C VAL A 117 -0.86 12.92 7.57
N GLU A 118 0.23 13.01 8.33
CA GLU A 118 1.49 13.64 7.94
C GLU A 118 2.18 12.87 6.81
N GLU A 119 2.23 11.55 6.90
CA GLU A 119 2.80 10.69 5.86
C GLU A 119 1.93 10.71 4.58
N ALA A 120 0.60 10.76 4.74
CA ALA A 120 -0.34 10.98 3.65
C ALA A 120 -0.04 12.27 2.89
N LYS A 121 0.06 13.37 3.64
CA LYS A 121 0.34 14.70 3.09
C LYS A 121 1.67 14.71 2.35
N ARG A 122 2.72 14.12 2.94
CA ARG A 122 4.05 14.04 2.33
C ARG A 122 4.02 13.31 1.00
N ARG A 123 3.36 12.15 0.94
CA ARG A 123 3.23 11.36 -0.29
C ARG A 123 2.39 12.07 -1.36
N ILE A 124 1.25 12.66 -0.99
CA ILE A 124 0.44 13.45 -1.91
C ILE A 124 1.25 14.63 -2.48
N GLN A 125 2.04 15.32 -1.64
CA GLN A 125 2.92 16.39 -2.09
C GLN A 125 4.00 15.91 -3.07
N ASN A 126 4.57 14.73 -2.87
CA ASN A 126 5.53 14.15 -3.80
C ASN A 126 4.88 13.86 -5.16
N ILE A 127 3.72 13.21 -5.18
CA ILE A 127 2.99 12.89 -6.41
C ILE A 127 2.66 14.17 -7.19
N LEU A 128 2.15 15.20 -6.51
CA LEU A 128 1.82 16.47 -7.16
C LEU A 128 3.05 17.16 -7.76
N ARG A 129 4.18 17.16 -7.05
CA ARG A 129 5.44 17.71 -7.56
C ARG A 129 5.91 16.94 -8.79
N GLU A 130 5.96 15.62 -8.71
CA GLU A 130 6.38 14.76 -9.81
C GLU A 130 5.48 14.93 -11.02
N TYR A 131 4.15 15.01 -10.83
CA TYR A 131 3.21 15.29 -11.90
C TYR A 131 3.41 16.65 -12.56
N ILE A 132 3.69 17.71 -11.78
CA ILE A 132 3.99 19.04 -12.33
C ILE A 132 5.26 19.02 -13.18
N GLU A 133 6.25 18.20 -12.80
CA GLU A 133 7.53 18.07 -13.52
C GLU A 133 7.41 17.18 -14.76
N SER A 134 6.67 16.07 -14.69
CA SER A 134 6.60 15.05 -15.75
C SER A 134 5.42 15.22 -16.71
N GLY A 135 4.29 15.74 -16.22
CA GLY A 135 3.01 15.72 -16.93
C GLY A 135 2.37 14.33 -17.07
N ASP A 136 2.95 13.29 -16.45
CA ASP A 136 2.52 11.90 -16.59
C ASP A 136 1.30 11.61 -15.71
N ILE A 137 0.13 11.56 -16.34
CA ILE A 137 -1.15 11.32 -15.66
C ILE A 137 -1.26 9.87 -15.19
N ASP A 138 -0.77 8.91 -15.98
CA ASP A 138 -0.91 7.49 -15.69
C ASP A 138 -0.06 7.09 -14.48
N GLU A 139 1.17 7.63 -14.39
CA GLU A 139 2.03 7.41 -13.24
C GLU A 139 1.49 8.09 -11.97
N ALA A 140 1.01 9.32 -12.08
CA ALA A 140 0.37 10.00 -10.96
C ALA A 140 -0.85 9.21 -10.45
N PHE A 141 -1.65 8.65 -11.36
CA PHE A 141 -2.79 7.82 -11.04
C PHE A 141 -2.40 6.51 -10.34
N ARG A 142 -1.35 5.83 -10.84
CA ARG A 142 -0.79 4.63 -10.21
C ARG A 142 -0.33 4.93 -8.77
N CYS A 143 0.42 6.00 -8.57
CA CYS A 143 0.89 6.42 -7.24
C CYS A 143 -0.27 6.76 -6.28
N ILE A 144 -1.37 7.36 -6.79
CA ILE A 144 -2.58 7.62 -6.00
C ILE A 144 -3.27 6.33 -5.58
N ARG A 145 -3.31 5.31 -6.45
CA ARG A 145 -3.87 3.99 -6.09
C ARG A 145 -3.05 3.28 -5.03
N GLU A 146 -1.72 3.37 -5.13
CA GLU A 146 -0.79 2.74 -4.19
C GLU A 146 -0.80 3.38 -2.79
N LEU A 147 -1.35 4.59 -2.64
CA LEU A 147 -1.51 5.26 -1.34
C LEU A 147 -2.43 4.51 -0.36
N SER A 148 -3.32 3.61 -0.84
CA SER A 148 -4.14 2.67 -0.05
C SER A 148 -4.68 3.23 1.28
N LEU A 149 -5.28 4.42 1.23
CA LEU A 149 -5.81 5.11 2.40
C LEU A 149 -7.11 4.47 2.90
N PRO A 150 -7.22 4.09 4.19
CA PRO A 150 -8.40 3.42 4.73
C PRO A 150 -9.71 4.23 4.65
N PHE A 151 -9.63 5.56 4.44
CA PHE A 151 -10.78 6.45 4.33
C PHE A 151 -11.28 6.70 2.89
N PHE A 152 -10.66 6.07 1.89
CA PHE A 152 -11.04 6.18 0.47
C PHE A 152 -11.77 4.93 -0.04
N HIS A 153 -12.13 4.00 0.85
CA HIS A 153 -12.96 2.85 0.50
C HIS A 153 -14.45 3.19 0.59
N HIS A 154 -14.92 4.04 -0.31
CA HIS A 154 -16.30 3.99 -0.77
C HIS A 154 -16.35 4.57 -2.18
N GLU A 155 -16.63 3.67 -3.13
CA GLU A 155 -17.14 3.86 -4.49
C GLU A 155 -16.72 5.14 -5.26
N GLU A 156 -16.07 4.90 -6.41
CA GLU A 156 -16.10 5.74 -7.62
C GLU A 156 -15.53 7.19 -7.43
N CYS A 157 -14.30 7.58 -7.80
CA CYS A 157 -13.89 7.64 -9.20
C CYS A 157 -14.95 8.28 -10.02
N PHE A 158 -14.98 9.59 -10.19
CA PHE A 158 -15.71 10.09 -11.36
C PHE A 158 -14.93 9.60 -12.60
N GLY A 159 -15.29 8.40 -13.06
CA GLY A 159 -14.48 7.45 -13.81
C GLY A 159 -14.23 6.10 -13.10
N GLU A 160 -13.34 6.04 -12.07
CA GLU A 160 -12.69 4.80 -11.57
C GLU A 160 -12.35 4.71 -10.04
N GLY A 161 -13.28 4.67 -9.09
CA GLY A 161 -13.01 4.53 -7.64
C GLY A 161 -12.40 5.66 -6.74
N LEU A 162 -11.45 6.50 -7.18
CA LEU A 162 -10.45 7.15 -6.29
C LEU A 162 -10.83 8.39 -5.44
N ILE A 163 -11.67 9.32 -5.91
CA ILE A 163 -12.06 10.57 -5.23
C ILE A 163 -13.52 10.86 -5.58
N THR A 164 -14.35 11.01 -4.56
CA THR A 164 -15.80 11.26 -4.74
C THR A 164 -16.09 12.76 -4.90
N ILE A 165 -17.23 13.12 -5.51
CA ILE A 165 -17.71 14.52 -5.54
C ILE A 165 -17.74 15.14 -4.15
N ASN A 166 -18.13 14.38 -3.13
CA ASN A 166 -18.17 14.89 -1.75
C ASN A 166 -16.78 15.21 -1.22
N GLN A 167 -15.76 14.40 -1.55
CA GLN A 167 -14.37 14.71 -1.22
C GLN A 167 -13.85 15.93 -1.98
N MET A 168 -14.22 16.08 -3.25
CA MET A 168 -13.91 17.29 -4.04
C MET A 168 -14.54 18.55 -3.43
N ILE A 169 -15.84 18.50 -3.09
CA ILE A 169 -16.54 19.61 -2.44
C ILE A 169 -15.85 20.01 -1.13
N LYS A 170 -15.50 19.04 -0.27
CA LYS A 170 -14.78 19.30 0.99
C LYS A 170 -13.36 19.82 0.76
N GLY A 171 -12.69 19.39 -0.31
CA GLY A 171 -11.39 19.92 -0.73
C GLY A 171 -11.47 21.39 -1.09
N PHE A 172 -12.38 21.73 -2.00
CA PHE A 172 -12.60 23.12 -2.44
C PHE A 172 -13.11 24.02 -1.30
N ALA A 173 -13.99 23.52 -0.42
CA ALA A 173 -14.45 24.27 0.76
C ALA A 173 -13.30 24.65 1.69
N ARG A 174 -12.37 23.72 1.98
CA ARG A 174 -11.18 24.02 2.80
C ARG A 174 -10.26 25.05 2.15
N VAL A 175 -10.10 25.03 0.83
CA VAL A 175 -9.33 26.06 0.11
C VAL A 175 -10.03 27.41 0.18
N LYS A 176 -11.36 27.42 0.07
CA LYS A 176 -12.18 28.63 0.21
C LYS A 176 -12.06 29.24 1.61
N GLU A 177 -12.14 28.42 2.66
CA GLU A 177 -11.98 28.85 4.06
C GLU A 177 -10.58 29.43 4.35
N GLY A 178 -9.54 28.89 3.72
CA GLY A 178 -8.16 29.41 3.83
C GLY A 178 -7.78 30.45 2.78
N LEU A 179 -8.72 30.93 1.96
CA LEU A 179 -8.41 31.77 0.81
C LEU A 179 -7.83 33.13 1.23
N ASP A 180 -8.33 33.71 2.31
CA ASP A 180 -7.86 34.99 2.84
C ASP A 180 -6.37 34.92 3.21
N ASP A 181 -5.94 33.83 3.86
CA ASP A 181 -4.53 33.60 4.20
C ASP A 181 -3.68 33.37 2.94
N LEU A 182 -4.22 32.69 1.93
CA LEU A 182 -3.53 32.46 0.65
C LEU A 182 -3.31 33.75 -0.14
N ILE A 183 -4.26 34.71 -0.08
CA ILE A 183 -4.14 36.01 -0.75
C ILE A 183 -2.93 36.80 -0.22
N LEU A 184 -2.60 36.65 1.08
CA LEU A 184 -1.43 37.31 1.68
C LEU A 184 -0.11 36.87 1.02
N GLY A 185 -0.02 35.61 0.58
CA GLY A 185 1.17 35.06 -0.09
C GLY A 185 1.09 35.04 -1.63
N ILE A 186 -0.12 35.07 -2.19
CA ILE A 186 -0.38 34.91 -3.62
C ILE A 186 -1.43 35.97 -4.04
N PRO A 187 -1.01 37.12 -4.61
CA PRO A 187 -1.90 38.25 -4.87
C PRO A 187 -3.13 37.94 -5.74
N ASN A 188 -3.03 36.95 -6.64
CA ASN A 188 -4.11 36.56 -7.55
C ASN A 188 -4.80 35.24 -7.13
N ALA A 189 -4.67 34.83 -5.86
CA ALA A 189 -5.25 33.58 -5.36
C ALA A 189 -6.77 33.51 -5.59
N GLN A 190 -7.48 34.61 -5.35
CA GLN A 190 -8.94 34.68 -5.47
C GLN A 190 -9.41 34.49 -6.92
N GLU A 191 -8.76 35.15 -7.88
CA GLU A 191 -9.07 34.99 -9.31
C GLU A 191 -8.80 33.56 -9.78
N LYS A 192 -7.65 32.98 -9.40
CA LYS A 192 -7.29 31.60 -9.74
C LYS A 192 -8.28 30.60 -9.15
N PHE A 193 -8.69 30.80 -7.90
CA PHE A 193 -9.67 29.95 -7.24
C PHE A 193 -11.00 29.97 -7.99
N GLY A 194 -11.50 31.16 -8.37
CA GLY A 194 -12.72 31.30 -9.18
C GLY A 194 -12.66 30.51 -10.49
N ARG A 195 -11.55 30.63 -11.24
CA ARG A 195 -11.32 29.87 -12.49
C ARG A 195 -11.30 28.36 -12.27
N TYR A 196 -10.72 27.88 -11.18
CA TYR A 196 -10.72 26.45 -10.85
C TYR A 196 -12.10 25.94 -10.47
N VAL A 197 -12.92 26.75 -9.79
CA VAL A 197 -14.31 26.40 -9.45
C VAL A 197 -15.16 26.29 -10.72
N GLU A 198 -15.05 27.25 -11.65
CA GLU A 198 -15.75 27.20 -12.95
C GLU A 198 -15.36 25.95 -13.73
N LEU A 199 -14.05 25.70 -13.90
CA LEU A 199 -13.55 24.53 -14.62
C LEU A 199 -14.01 23.21 -13.99
N ALA A 200 -13.95 23.10 -12.66
CA ALA A 200 -14.39 21.92 -11.94
C ALA A 200 -15.90 21.71 -12.06
N THR A 201 -16.69 22.79 -12.15
CA THR A 201 -18.14 22.71 -12.38
C THR A 201 -18.45 22.25 -13.80
N GLU A 202 -17.77 22.80 -14.81
CA GLU A 202 -17.91 22.38 -16.22
C GLU A 202 -17.52 20.92 -16.43
N ARG A 203 -16.51 20.44 -15.71
CA ARG A 203 -16.05 19.04 -15.74
C ARG A 203 -16.89 18.09 -14.89
N GLY A 204 -17.90 18.59 -14.18
CA GLY A 204 -18.76 17.80 -13.30
C GLY A 204 -18.11 17.31 -12.00
N TRP A 205 -16.96 17.88 -11.63
CA TRP A 205 -16.25 17.56 -10.37
C TRP A 205 -16.84 18.29 -9.15
N LEU A 206 -17.55 19.39 -9.39
CA LEU A 206 -18.30 20.15 -8.39
C LEU A 206 -19.76 20.30 -8.81
N LEU A 207 -20.63 20.40 -7.81
CA LEU A 207 -22.02 20.76 -8.05
C LEU A 207 -22.12 22.25 -8.43
N PRO A 208 -22.98 22.64 -9.38
CA PRO A 208 -23.19 24.04 -9.74
C PRO A 208 -23.57 24.93 -8.55
N THR A 209 -24.19 24.34 -7.52
CA THR A 209 -24.56 25.02 -6.29
C THR A 209 -23.36 25.39 -5.41
N PHE A 210 -22.18 24.82 -5.63
CA PHE A 210 -20.97 25.12 -4.84
C PHE A 210 -20.58 26.59 -4.93
N ALA A 211 -20.66 27.19 -6.13
CA ALA A 211 -20.38 28.61 -6.35
C ALA A 211 -21.37 29.53 -5.61
N SER A 212 -22.53 29.01 -5.20
CA SER A 212 -23.58 29.74 -4.48
C SER A 212 -23.52 29.56 -2.96
N ILE A 213 -22.64 28.69 -2.44
CA ILE A 213 -22.44 28.52 -1.00
C ILE A 213 -21.67 29.76 -0.51
N PRO A 214 -22.17 30.50 0.51
CA PRO A 214 -21.50 31.69 1.07
C PRO A 214 -20.08 31.41 1.53
#